data_AF-A0A9E5LMJ9-F1
#
_entry.id   AF-A0A9E5LMJ9-F1
#
_cell.length_a   1.000
_cell.length_b   1.000
_cell.length_c   1.000
_cell.angle_alpha   90.00
_cell.angle_beta   90.00
_cell.angle_gamma   90.00
#
_symmetry.space_group_name_H-M   'P 1'
#
loop_
_entity.id
_entity.type
_entity.pdbx_description
1 polymer ?
#
loop_
_entity_poly.entity_id
_entity_poly.type
_entity_poly.pdbx_seq_one_letter_code
_entity_poly.pdbx_strand_id
1 'polypeptide(L)' 'MMKKNPKKKHQEIREFDIARLLKSKSAITEYLNQVINEGDDAELAAALGHIARAKRVVIISEPSGLKR' A
#
# COMPACT_ATOMS: atom_id res chain seq x y z
N MET A 1 6.20 -21.88 -42.48
CA MET A 1 6.84 -20.81 -41.66
C MET A 1 5.73 -19.94 -41.07
N MET A 2 5.39 -20.09 -39.78
CA MET A 2 4.30 -19.32 -39.15
C MET A 2 4.89 -18.39 -38.10
N LYS A 3 4.83 -17.08 -38.35
CA LYS A 3 5.40 -16.03 -37.48
C LYS A 3 4.62 -16.00 -36.16
N LYS A 4 5.33 -16.19 -35.03
CA LYS A 4 4.77 -16.05 -33.69
C LYS A 4 4.42 -14.57 -33.45
N ASN A 5 3.16 -14.29 -33.19
CA ASN A 5 2.66 -12.96 -32.88
C ASN A 5 3.08 -12.58 -31.44
N PRO A 6 3.77 -11.46 -31.18
CA PRO A 6 4.16 -11.10 -29.82
C PRO A 6 2.91 -10.70 -29.02
N LYS A 7 2.65 -11.43 -27.92
CA LYS A 7 1.56 -11.11 -26.99
C LYS A 7 1.78 -9.70 -26.44
N LYS A 8 0.86 -8.77 -26.71
CA LYS A 8 0.85 -7.42 -26.10
C LYS A 8 0.84 -7.57 -24.58
N LYS A 9 1.84 -7.01 -23.90
CA LYS A 9 1.83 -6.85 -22.43
C LYS A 9 0.68 -5.92 -22.08
N HIS A 10 -0.37 -6.44 -21.44
CA HIS A 10 -1.32 -5.59 -20.73
C HIS A 10 -0.56 -5.00 -19.53
N GLN A 11 -0.54 -3.67 -19.44
CA GLN A 11 0.00 -2.99 -18.29
C GLN A 11 -1.05 -3.13 -17.18
N GLU A 12 -0.76 -3.94 -16.15
CA GLU A 12 -1.66 -4.09 -15.00
C GLU A 12 -1.80 -2.73 -14.30
N ILE A 13 -3.00 -2.15 -14.37
CA ILE A 13 -3.35 -0.98 -13.58
C ILE A 13 -3.62 -1.49 -12.17
N ARG A 14 -2.77 -1.06 -11.24
CA ARG A 14 -2.94 -1.39 -9.81
C ARG A 14 -3.81 -0.34 -9.15
N GLU A 15 -4.74 -0.79 -8.32
CA GLU A 15 -5.50 0.10 -7.45
C GLU A 15 -4.55 0.83 -6.48
N PHE A 16 -4.90 2.08 -6.18
CA PHE A 16 -4.18 2.86 -5.20
C PHE A 16 -4.46 2.31 -3.81
N ASP A 17 -3.40 2.01 -3.06
CA ASP A 17 -3.48 1.57 -1.67
C ASP A 17 -2.52 2.39 -0.82
N ILE A 18 -3.09 3.31 -0.04
CA ILE A 18 -2.34 4.21 0.83
C ILE A 18 -1.54 3.45 1.89
N ALA A 19 -2.00 2.28 2.34
CA ALA A 19 -1.30 1.48 3.33
C ALA A 19 0.10 1.04 2.85
N ARG A 20 0.31 0.95 1.53
CA ARG A 20 1.62 0.62 0.92
C ARG A 20 2.62 1.78 0.97
N LEU A 21 2.15 3.00 1.21
CA LEU A 21 2.98 4.20 1.32
C LEU A 21 3.41 4.48 2.77
N LEU A 22 2.67 3.96 3.75
CA LEU A 22 2.89 4.16 5.19
C LEU A 22 4.00 3.25 5.77
N LYS A 23 5.20 3.30 5.16
CA LYS A 23 6.34 2.43 5.52
C LYS A 23 7.25 2.99 6.60
N SER A 24 7.18 4.30 6.86
CA SER A 24 8.04 4.97 7.83
C SER A 24 7.21 5.73 8.85
N LYS A 25 7.80 5.97 10.03
CA LYS A 25 7.17 6.79 11.07
C LYS A 25 6.84 8.19 10.56
N SER A 26 7.73 8.79 9.77
CA SER A 26 7.52 10.11 9.16
C SER A 26 6.32 10.13 8.21
N ALA A 27 6.17 9.12 7.34
CA ALA A 27 5.01 9.03 6.44
C ALA A 27 3.68 8.86 7.21
N ILE A 28 3.69 8.08 8.29
CA ILE A 28 2.53 7.91 9.16
C ILE A 28 2.17 9.21 9.87
N THR A 29 3.16 9.95 10.39
CA THR A 29 2.94 11.23 11.07
C THR A 29 2.37 12.27 10.11
N GLU A 30 2.93 12.40 8.90
CA GLU A 30 2.44 13.35 7.91
C GLU A 30 0.98 13.06 7.53
N TYR A 31 0.67 11.79 7.29
CA TYR A 31 -0.67 11.36 6.95
C TYR A 31 -1.68 11.66 8.09
N LEU A 32 -1.32 11.35 9.34
CA LEU A 32 -2.17 11.68 10.49
C LEU A 32 -2.37 13.18 10.67
N ASN A 33 -1.31 13.98 10.49
CA ASN A 33 -1.41 15.43 10.60
C ASN A 33 -2.38 16.01 9.57
N GLN A 34 -2.32 15.52 8.33
CA GLN A 34 -3.23 15.95 7.28
C GLN A 34 -4.70 15.66 7.65
N VAL A 35 -4.99 14.42 8.04
CA VAL A 35 -6.35 13.99 8.39
C VAL A 35 -6.89 14.73 9.62
N ILE A 36 -6.04 14.96 10.63
CA ILE A 36 -6.42 15.75 11.82
C ILE A 36 -6.72 17.21 11.43
N ASN A 37 -5.96 17.78 10.50
CA ASN A 37 -6.16 19.16 10.06
C ASN A 37 -7.44 19.34 9.22
N GLU A 38 -7.88 18.30 8.51
CA GLU A 38 -9.20 18.27 7.84
C GLU A 38 -10.37 18.16 8.83
N GLY A 39 -10.15 17.56 10.01
CA GLY A 39 -11.11 17.55 11.11
C GLY A 39 -12.31 16.62 10.90
N ASP A 40 -12.20 15.64 10.01
CA ASP A 40 -13.23 14.61 9.79
C ASP A 40 -12.94 13.35 10.64
N ASP A 41 -13.84 13.06 11.59
CA ASP A 41 -13.75 11.89 12.46
C ASP A 41 -13.82 10.56 11.68
N ALA A 42 -14.58 10.50 10.59
CA ALA A 42 -14.70 9.31 9.76
C ALA A 42 -13.39 9.04 9.01
N GLU A 43 -12.75 10.10 8.51
CA GLU A 43 -11.45 10.00 7.86
C GLU A 43 -10.34 9.64 8.85
N LEU A 44 -10.40 10.17 10.08
CA LEU A 44 -9.48 9.78 11.15
C LEU A 44 -9.59 8.29 11.48
N ALA A 45 -10.81 7.76 11.60
CA ALA A 45 -11.03 6.34 11.81
C ALA A 45 -10.50 5.50 10.63
N ALA A 46 -10.71 5.93 9.39
CA ALA A 46 -10.15 5.28 8.21
C ALA A 46 -8.61 5.28 8.23
N ALA A 47 -7.99 6.42 8.55
CA ALA A 47 -6.55 6.60 8.65
C ALA A 47 -5.90 5.62 9.63
N LEU A 48 -6.51 5.44 10.81
CA LEU A 48 -6.08 4.44 11.78
C LEU A 48 -6.15 3.01 11.23
N GLY A 49 -7.20 2.70 10.47
CA GLY A 49 -7.33 1.42 9.75
C GLY A 49 -6.25 1.20 8.69
N HIS A 50 -5.93 2.23 7.91
CA HIS A 50 -4.84 2.20 6.92
C HIS A 50 -3.48 1.96 7.59
N ILE A 51 -3.19 2.63 8.71
CA ILE A 51 -1.94 2.46 9.46
C ILE A 51 -1.85 1.05 10.06
N ALA A 52 -2.94 0.53 10.63
CA ALA A 52 -2.99 -0.83 11.15
C ALA A 52 -2.70 -1.87 10.04
N ARG A 53 -3.29 -1.68 8.85
CA ARG A 53 -3.02 -2.53 7.69
C ARG A 53 -1.58 -2.42 7.22
N ALA A 54 -1.02 -1.20 7.14
CA ALA A 54 0.36 -0.97 6.72
C ALA A 54 1.35 -1.73 7.61
N LYS A 55 1.16 -1.67 8.94
CA LYS A 55 1.98 -2.43 9.90
C LYS A 55 1.88 -3.94 9.69
N ARG A 56 0.69 -4.46 9.36
CA ARG A 56 0.50 -5.89 9.05
C ARG A 56 1.15 -6.30 7.72
N VAL A 57 1.06 -5.46 6.68
CA VAL A 57 1.67 -5.72 5.37
C VAL A 57 3.20 -5.77 5.46
N VAL A 58 3.81 -4.97 6.33
CA VAL A 58 5.26 -5.04 6.60
C VAL A 58 5.66 -6.42 7.11
N ILE A 59 4.92 -6.99 8.06
CA ILE A 59 5.21 -8.30 8.66
C ILE A 59 5.13 -9.44 7.62
N ILE A 60 4.17 -9.38 6.68
CA ILE A 60 4.00 -10.41 5.63
C ILE A 60 5.04 -10.25 4.50
N SER A 61 5.57 -9.04 4.33
CA SER A 61 6.56 -8.72 3.29
C SER A 61 8.00 -8.93 3.74
N GLU A 62 8.25 -9.10 5.04
CA GLU A 62 9.52 -9.67 5.49
C GLU A 62 9.63 -11.08 4.90
N PRO A 63 10.80 -11.44 4.34
CA PRO A 63 11.00 -12.80 3.85
C PRO A 63 10.97 -13.70 5.09
N SER A 64 9.80 -14.26 5.40
CA SER A 64 9.75 -15.50 6.16
C SER A 64 10.72 -16.42 5.44
N GLY A 65 11.77 -16.85 6.15
CA GLY A 65 12.94 -17.51 5.58
C GLY A 65 12.65 -18.89 4.98
N LEU A 66 11.51 -19.10 4.33
CA LEU A 66 11.18 -20.26 3.53
C LEU A 66 11.96 -20.19 2.20
N LYS A 67 13.29 -20.22 2.32
CA LYS A 67 14.12 -20.80 1.27
C LYS A 67 14.07 -22.31 1.47
N ARG A 68 13.50 -22.96 0.44
CA ARG A 68 13.49 -24.39 0.11
C ARG A 68 12.31 -25.16 0.66
#